data_AF-A0A535UGG3-F1
#
_entry.id   AF-A0A535UGG3-F1
#
_cell.length_a   1.000
_cell.length_b   1.000
_cell.length_c   1.000
_cell.angle_alpha   90.00
_cell.angle_beta   90.00
_cell.angle_gamma   90.00
#
_symmetry.space_group_name_H-M   'P 1'
#
loop_
_entity.id
_entity.type
_entity.pdbx_description
1 polymer ?
#
loop_
_entity_poly.entity_id
_entity_poly.type
_entity_poly.pdbx_seq_one_letter_code
_entity_poly.pdbx_strand_id
1 'polypeptide(L)'
;MINRLVDRFGKTGFAALSSVIWALPMAAWAGSADLSPVDRTATPTIALTIGVVMLVVWFVLIASLRRVHMTPRQRRFDIGQMSPSEKRWTLGCAAFATGLIAWLNAAATVDWGPLGSAIGSGEIGPIVFAAVLALFAIAMVAGIAFTWRKESQAFSRRARA
;
A
#
# COMPACT_ATOMS: atom_id res chain seq x y z
N MET A 1 -4.04 -20.40 13.74
CA MET A 1 -4.22 -18.94 13.68
C MET A 1 -4.50 -18.44 12.26
N ILE A 2 -3.66 -18.80 11.26
CA ILE A 2 -3.82 -18.37 9.86
C ILE A 2 -5.19 -18.74 9.27
N ASN A 3 -5.70 -19.96 9.53
CA ASN A 3 -7.00 -20.40 9.02
C ASN A 3 -8.15 -19.50 9.49
N ARG A 4 -8.14 -18.99 10.74
CA ARG A 4 -9.17 -18.07 11.24
C ARG A 4 -9.08 -16.70 10.54
N LEU A 5 -7.88 -16.20 10.28
CA LEU A 5 -7.68 -14.93 9.58
C LEU A 5 -8.06 -15.04 8.10
N VAL A 6 -7.65 -16.12 7.42
CA VAL A 6 -8.04 -16.40 6.04
C VAL A 6 -9.54 -16.63 5.94
N ASP A 7 -10.15 -17.30 6.92
CA ASP A 7 -11.59 -17.46 6.95
C ASP A 7 -12.31 -16.13 7.19
N ARG A 8 -11.76 -15.24 8.02
CA ARG A 8 -12.29 -13.89 8.27
C ARG A 8 -12.16 -12.94 7.08
N PHE A 9 -11.04 -12.93 6.38
CA PHE A 9 -10.72 -11.94 5.35
C PHE A 9 -10.82 -12.45 3.90
N GLY A 10 -10.91 -13.75 3.68
CA GLY A 10 -10.74 -14.34 2.33
C GLY A 10 -9.27 -14.50 1.96
N LYS A 11 -8.98 -15.42 1.03
CA LYS A 11 -7.63 -15.61 0.48
C LYS A 11 -7.09 -14.30 -0.10
N THR A 12 -7.90 -13.60 -0.90
CA THR A 12 -7.51 -12.34 -1.54
C THR A 12 -7.32 -11.21 -0.53
N GLY A 13 -8.26 -11.03 0.41
CA GLY A 13 -8.15 -9.98 1.43
C GLY A 13 -6.96 -10.22 2.37
N PHE A 14 -6.73 -11.47 2.77
CA PHE A 14 -5.56 -11.83 3.57
C PHE A 14 -4.25 -11.67 2.80
N ALA A 15 -4.22 -12.06 1.51
CA ALA A 15 -3.06 -11.82 0.64
C ALA A 15 -2.78 -10.31 0.52
N ALA A 16 -3.78 -9.48 0.27
CA ALA A 16 -3.62 -8.03 0.19
C ALA A 16 -3.05 -7.44 1.49
N LEU A 17 -3.62 -7.80 2.65
CA LEU A 17 -3.15 -7.32 3.96
C LEU A 17 -1.70 -7.75 4.25
N SER A 18 -1.39 -9.03 4.03
CA SER A 18 -0.03 -9.54 4.24
C SER A 18 0.98 -8.91 3.29
N SER A 19 0.60 -8.64 2.03
CA SER A 19 1.42 -7.89 1.08
C SER A 19 1.65 -6.45 1.51
N VAL A 20 0.65 -5.73 2.04
CA VAL A 20 0.86 -4.36 2.55
C VAL A 20 1.80 -4.35 3.76
N ILE A 21 1.61 -5.28 4.70
CA ILE A 21 2.48 -5.42 5.87
C ILE A 21 3.92 -5.71 5.46
N TRP A 22 4.13 -6.46 4.38
CA TRP A 22 5.46 -6.75 3.85
C TRP A 22 6.05 -5.60 3.03
N ALA A 23 5.25 -4.97 2.16
CA ALA A 23 5.71 -3.94 1.23
C ALA A 23 6.10 -2.63 1.92
N LEU A 24 5.42 -2.25 3.00
CA LEU A 24 5.73 -1.01 3.73
C LEU A 24 7.14 -1.01 4.33
N PRO A 25 7.56 -2.02 5.11
CA PRO A 25 8.96 -2.13 5.56
C PRO A 25 9.96 -2.25 4.42
N MET A 26 9.62 -2.95 3.33
CA MET A 26 10.53 -3.09 2.18
C MET A 26 10.75 -1.78 1.42
N ALA A 27 9.72 -0.95 1.30
CA ALA A 27 9.84 0.38 0.71
C ALA A 27 10.74 1.30 1.56
N ALA A 28 10.55 1.28 2.89
CA ALA A 28 11.40 2.01 3.83
C ALA A 28 12.86 1.49 3.81
N TRP A 29 13.04 0.18 3.69
CA TRP A 29 14.34 -0.46 3.57
C TRP A 29 15.07 -0.10 2.27
N ALA A 30 14.36 -0.10 1.14
CA ALA A 30 14.93 0.30 -0.15
C ALA A 30 15.38 1.77 -0.14
N GLY A 31 14.56 2.66 0.44
CA GLY A 31 14.93 4.07 0.60
C GLY A 31 16.13 4.28 1.53
N SER A 32 16.23 3.53 2.63
CA SER A 32 17.39 3.63 3.53
C SER A 32 18.68 3.06 2.93
N ALA A 33 18.58 2.03 2.10
CA ALA A 33 19.72 1.48 1.36
C ALA A 33 20.24 2.47 0.30
N ASP A 34 19.37 3.25 -0.34
CA ASP A 34 19.74 4.26 -1.35
C ASP A 34 20.38 5.52 -0.75
N LEU A 35 19.92 5.93 0.44
CA LEU A 35 20.42 7.13 1.14
C LEU A 35 21.77 6.93 1.84
N SER A 36 22.25 5.69 1.98
CA SER A 36 23.55 5.39 2.57
C SER A 36 24.52 4.90 1.48
N PRO A 37 25.71 5.50 1.32
CA PRO A 37 26.74 4.88 0.49
C PRO A 37 26.97 3.45 0.98
N VAL A 38 26.93 2.47 0.07
CA VAL A 38 27.19 1.05 0.36
C VAL A 38 28.53 0.89 1.10
N ASP A 39 29.46 1.78 0.82
CA ASP A 39 30.80 1.86 1.39
C ASP A 39 30.83 2.36 2.85
N ARG A 40 29.75 2.99 3.32
CA ARG A 40 29.60 3.55 4.67
C ARG A 40 28.57 2.83 5.54
N THR A 41 27.77 1.94 4.98
CA THR A 41 26.90 1.07 5.77
C THR A 41 27.73 -0.02 6.42
N ALA A 42 27.67 -0.12 7.75
CA ALA A 42 28.46 -1.10 8.48
C ALA A 42 28.09 -2.56 8.14
N THR A 43 26.88 -2.81 7.60
CA THR A 43 26.32 -4.17 7.42
C THR A 43 25.32 -4.31 6.24
N PRO A 44 25.66 -3.91 4.99
CA PRO A 44 24.75 -3.98 3.84
C PRO A 44 24.25 -5.41 3.56
N THR A 45 25.08 -6.42 3.83
CA THR A 45 24.70 -7.83 3.68
C THR A 45 23.63 -8.28 4.68
N ILE A 46 23.62 -7.72 5.90
CA ILE A 46 22.59 -8.05 6.92
C ILE A 46 21.24 -7.50 6.47
N ALA A 47 21.21 -6.25 6.01
CA ALA A 47 20.04 -5.60 5.42
C ALA A 47 19.47 -6.44 4.25
N LEU A 48 20.32 -6.83 3.29
CA LEU A 48 19.91 -7.69 2.18
C LEU A 48 19.35 -9.04 2.66
N THR A 49 20.02 -9.68 3.62
CA THR A 49 19.61 -10.97 4.16
C THR A 49 18.23 -10.88 4.82
N ILE A 50 17.97 -9.84 5.61
CA ILE A 50 16.65 -9.59 6.22
C ILE A 50 15.59 -9.45 5.12
N GLY A 51 15.84 -8.64 4.09
CA GLY A 51 14.92 -8.45 2.98
C GLY A 51 14.59 -9.76 2.25
N VAL A 52 15.61 -10.58 1.95
CA VAL A 52 15.43 -11.90 1.31
C VAL A 52 14.64 -12.85 2.19
N VAL A 53 14.97 -12.95 3.49
CA VAL A 53 14.23 -13.82 4.44
C VAL A 53 12.77 -13.38 4.52
N MET A 54 12.49 -12.08 4.64
CA MET A 54 11.13 -11.55 4.67
C MET A 54 10.37 -11.87 3.37
N LEU A 55 11.03 -11.75 2.21
CA LEU A 55 10.44 -12.10 0.90
C LEU A 55 10.09 -13.59 0.81
N VAL A 56 11.00 -14.47 1.24
CA VAL A 56 10.75 -15.92 1.27
C VAL A 56 9.59 -16.26 2.19
N VAL A 57 9.55 -15.68 3.40
CA VAL A 57 8.44 -15.87 4.35
C VAL A 57 7.12 -15.42 3.73
N TRP A 58 7.11 -14.27 3.05
CA TRP A 58 5.92 -13.79 2.36
C TRP A 58 5.48 -14.73 1.23
N PHE A 59 6.39 -15.21 0.39
CA PHE A 59 6.07 -16.19 -0.67
C PHE A 59 5.49 -17.49 -0.10
N VAL A 60 6.10 -18.04 0.96
CA VAL A 60 5.61 -19.24 1.64
C VAL A 60 4.19 -19.00 2.19
N LEU A 61 3.95 -17.83 2.78
CA LEU A 61 2.64 -17.45 3.30
C LEU A 61 1.60 -17.38 2.18
N ILE A 62 1.89 -16.73 1.04
CA ILE A 62 0.98 -16.66 -0.11
C ILE A 62 0.74 -18.04 -0.74
N ALA A 63 1.80 -18.82 -0.94
CA ALA A 63 1.69 -20.17 -1.49
C ALA A 63 0.85 -21.10 -0.59
N SER A 64 0.97 -20.95 0.74
CA SER A 64 0.21 -21.74 1.70
C SER A 64 -1.31 -21.53 1.59
N LEU A 65 -1.78 -20.38 1.09
CA LEU A 65 -3.20 -20.06 0.95
C LEU A 65 -3.94 -21.03 0.02
N ARG A 66 -3.24 -21.68 -0.92
CA ARG A 66 -3.86 -22.68 -1.81
C ARG A 66 -4.46 -23.84 -1.02
N ARG A 67 -3.81 -24.24 0.09
CA ARG A 67 -4.18 -25.38 0.94
C ARG A 67 -5.26 -25.06 1.98
N VAL A 68 -5.58 -23.78 2.18
CA VAL A 68 -6.58 -23.36 3.18
C VAL A 68 -7.98 -23.55 2.63
N HIS A 69 -8.77 -24.39 3.30
CA HIS A 69 -10.20 -24.52 3.05
C HIS A 69 -10.93 -23.37 3.76
N MET A 70 -11.93 -22.81 3.07
CA MET A 70 -12.66 -21.63 3.53
C MET A 70 -14.15 -21.96 3.59
N THR A 71 -14.83 -21.39 4.58
CA THR A 71 -16.30 -21.48 4.64
C THR A 71 -16.92 -20.73 3.45
N PRO A 72 -17.90 -21.34 2.74
CA PRO A 72 -18.63 -20.67 1.67
C PRO A 72 -19.49 -19.55 2.27
N ARG A 73 -19.07 -18.29 2.07
CA ARG A 73 -19.81 -17.09 2.52
C ARG A 73 -19.50 -15.90 1.62
N GLN A 74 -20.40 -14.93 1.60
CA GLN A 74 -20.20 -13.66 0.89
C GLN A 74 -19.03 -12.90 1.54
N ARG A 75 -18.01 -12.58 0.75
CA ARG A 75 -16.81 -11.86 1.22
C ARG A 75 -16.61 -10.60 0.38
N ARG A 76 -16.18 -9.52 1.06
CA ARG A 76 -15.99 -8.20 0.44
C ARG A 76 -14.90 -8.21 -0.62
N PHE A 77 -13.75 -8.79 -0.31
CA PHE A 77 -12.56 -8.76 -1.18
C PHE A 77 -12.35 -10.03 -2.01
N ASP A 78 -13.36 -10.88 -2.15
CA ASP A 78 -13.27 -12.06 -3.01
C ASP A 78 -13.58 -11.70 -4.46
N ILE A 79 -12.52 -11.58 -5.27
CA ILE A 79 -12.59 -11.18 -6.70
C ILE A 79 -13.50 -12.12 -7.50
N GLY A 80 -13.59 -13.39 -7.12
CA GLY A 80 -14.46 -14.36 -7.78
C GLY A 80 -15.95 -14.08 -7.56
N GLN A 81 -16.29 -13.44 -6.43
CA GLN A 81 -17.68 -13.11 -6.07
C GLN A 81 -18.07 -11.66 -6.46
N MET A 82 -17.10 -10.80 -6.77
CA MET A 82 -17.35 -9.39 -7.07
C MET A 82 -18.11 -9.19 -8.40
N SER A 83 -19.12 -8.33 -8.36
CA SER A 83 -19.71 -7.72 -9.55
C SER A 83 -18.71 -6.83 -10.31
N PRO A 84 -18.92 -6.55 -11.60
CA PRO A 84 -18.06 -5.64 -12.37
C PRO A 84 -17.92 -4.25 -11.73
N SER A 85 -18.99 -3.74 -11.11
CA SER A 85 -18.99 -2.47 -10.38
C SER A 85 -18.08 -2.53 -9.16
N GLU A 86 -18.17 -3.59 -8.34
CA GLU A 86 -17.27 -3.80 -7.20
C GLU A 86 -15.80 -3.84 -7.63
N LYS A 87 -15.50 -4.54 -8.73
CA LYS A 87 -14.13 -4.59 -9.27
C LYS A 87 -13.61 -3.21 -9.66
N ARG A 88 -14.42 -2.41 -10.34
CA ARG A 88 -14.05 -1.03 -10.75
C ARG A 88 -13.73 -0.16 -9.54
N TRP A 89 -14.59 -0.14 -8.53
CA TRP A 89 -14.38 0.72 -7.37
C TRP A 89 -13.26 0.21 -6.45
N THR A 90 -13.10 -1.12 -6.34
CA THR A 90 -11.96 -1.73 -5.65
C THR A 90 -10.64 -1.35 -6.32
N LEU A 91 -10.58 -1.42 -7.65
CA LEU A 91 -9.39 -1.02 -8.41
C LEU A 91 -9.09 0.47 -8.24
N GLY A 92 -10.11 1.33 -8.29
CA GLY A 92 -9.96 2.76 -8.03
C GLY A 92 -9.43 3.03 -6.62
N CYS A 93 -9.98 2.37 -5.60
CA CYS A 93 -9.51 2.49 -4.22
C CYS A 93 -8.05 2.02 -4.07
N ALA A 94 -7.69 0.90 -4.71
CA ALA A 94 -6.32 0.40 -4.72
C ALA A 94 -5.36 1.37 -5.42
N ALA A 95 -5.77 2.00 -6.52
CA ALA A 95 -4.96 2.99 -7.24
C ALA A 95 -4.69 4.23 -6.37
N PHE A 96 -5.71 4.82 -5.74
CA PHE A 96 -5.52 5.97 -4.85
C PHE A 96 -4.70 5.60 -3.60
N ALA A 97 -4.93 4.43 -3.01
CA ALA A 97 -4.12 3.95 -1.88
C ALA A 97 -2.65 3.77 -2.27
N THR A 98 -2.38 3.21 -3.45
CA THR A 98 -1.01 3.04 -3.97
C THR A 98 -0.36 4.39 -4.24
N GLY A 99 -1.09 5.35 -4.84
CA GLY A 99 -0.61 6.71 -5.05
C GLY A 99 -0.27 7.44 -3.75
N LEU A 100 -1.10 7.28 -2.71
CA LEU A 100 -0.82 7.83 -1.38
C LEU A 100 0.42 7.21 -0.74
N ILE A 101 0.56 5.87 -0.81
CA ILE A 101 1.74 5.18 -0.29
C ILE A 101 3.00 5.64 -1.02
N ALA A 102 2.96 5.79 -2.34
CA ALA A 102 4.09 6.30 -3.12
C ALA A 102 4.48 7.72 -2.68
N TRP A 103 3.49 8.61 -2.50
CA TRP A 103 3.72 9.97 -2.02
C TRP A 103 4.36 9.97 -0.62
N LEU A 104 3.84 9.18 0.32
CA LEU A 104 4.37 9.08 1.68
C LEU A 104 5.79 8.54 1.72
N ASN A 105 6.11 7.54 0.88
CA ASN A 105 7.48 7.02 0.79
C ASN A 105 8.43 8.07 0.24
N ALA A 106 8.09 8.72 -0.88
CA ALA A 106 8.90 9.78 -1.46
C ALA A 106 9.11 10.93 -0.46
N ALA A 107 8.05 11.30 0.27
CA ALA A 107 8.11 12.33 1.29
C ALA A 107 9.02 11.95 2.47
N ALA A 108 9.13 10.67 2.80
CA ALA A 108 10.01 10.19 3.87
C ALA A 108 11.49 10.12 3.45
N THR A 109 11.78 10.03 2.15
CA THR A 109 13.15 9.86 1.63
C THR A 109 13.79 11.14 1.12
N VAL A 110 13.01 12.21 0.89
CA VAL A 110 13.52 13.49 0.40
C VAL A 110 14.00 14.37 1.55
N ASP A 111 15.14 15.05 1.36
CA ASP A 111 15.58 16.14 2.24
C ASP A 111 14.75 17.40 1.96
N TRP A 112 13.99 17.83 2.96
CA TRP A 112 13.10 18.98 2.89
C TRP A 112 13.78 20.32 3.15
N GLY A 113 15.01 20.32 3.67
CA GLY A 113 15.75 21.54 4.02
C GLY A 113 15.83 22.54 2.86
N PRO A 114 16.33 22.13 1.67
CA PRO A 114 16.42 23.02 0.52
C PRO A 114 15.06 23.58 0.07
N LEU A 115 14.02 22.75 0.07
CA LEU A 115 12.68 23.19 -0.32
C LEU A 115 12.13 24.21 0.68
N GLY A 116 12.29 23.97 1.98
CA GLY A 116 11.86 24.89 3.03
C GLY A 116 12.59 26.24 2.96
N SER A 117 13.90 26.24 2.72
CA SER A 117 14.68 27.46 2.53
C SER A 117 14.24 28.26 1.31
N ALA A 118 13.99 27.60 0.17
CA ALA A 118 13.56 28.26 -1.06
C ALA A 118 12.12 28.81 -0.97
N ILE A 119 11.24 28.14 -0.23
CA ILE A 119 9.92 28.68 0.12
C ILE A 119 10.07 29.91 1.03
N GLY A 120 10.96 29.84 2.03
CA GLY A 120 11.23 30.93 2.97
C GLY A 120 11.84 32.17 2.30
N SER A 121 12.59 32.01 1.21
CA SER A 121 13.12 33.12 0.39
C SER A 121 12.09 33.70 -0.59
N GLY A 122 10.88 33.14 -0.68
CA GLY A 122 9.79 33.64 -1.51
C GLY A 122 9.84 33.18 -2.97
N GLU A 123 10.57 32.11 -3.29
CA GLU A 123 10.66 31.62 -4.66
C GLU A 123 9.34 30.96 -5.11
N ILE A 124 8.76 31.51 -6.18
CA ILE A 124 7.44 31.08 -6.68
C ILE A 124 7.43 29.61 -7.11
N GLY A 125 8.48 29.15 -7.80
CA GLY A 125 8.58 27.77 -8.30
C GLY A 125 8.45 26.73 -7.18
N PRO A 126 9.32 26.77 -6.16
CA PRO A 126 9.24 25.93 -4.96
C PRO A 126 7.88 25.99 -4.23
N ILE A 127 7.28 27.18 -4.10
CA ILE A 127 5.96 27.35 -3.48
C ILE A 127 4.87 26.62 -4.27
N VAL A 128 4.84 26.80 -5.59
CA VAL A 128 3.87 26.12 -6.47
C VAL A 128 4.09 24.62 -6.43
N PHE A 129 5.33 24.16 -6.45
CA PHE A 129 5.65 22.73 -6.36
C PHE A 129 5.15 22.12 -5.04
N ALA A 130 5.41 22.76 -3.89
CA ALA A 130 4.93 22.30 -2.59
C ALA A 130 3.38 22.29 -2.52
N ALA A 131 2.72 23.31 -3.08
CA ALA A 131 1.27 23.36 -3.15
C ALA A 131 0.70 22.20 -3.98
N VAL A 132 1.29 21.90 -5.14
CA VAL A 132 0.88 20.77 -5.99
C VAL A 132 1.08 19.44 -5.27
N LEU A 133 2.20 19.24 -4.57
CA LEU A 133 2.44 18.03 -3.78
C LEU A 133 1.39 17.86 -2.67
N ALA A 134 1.05 18.93 -1.95
CA ALA A 134 0.02 18.90 -0.92
C ALA A 134 -1.37 18.59 -1.52
N LEU A 135 -1.73 19.24 -2.62
CA LEU A 135 -2.99 18.98 -3.33
C LEU A 135 -3.08 17.54 -3.83
N PHE A 136 -1.98 16.98 -4.33
CA PHE A 136 -1.92 15.58 -4.74
C PHE A 136 -2.22 14.64 -3.56
N ALA A 137 -1.59 14.84 -2.40
CA ALA A 137 -1.83 14.03 -1.21
C ALA A 137 -3.30 14.11 -0.76
N ILE A 138 -3.87 15.31 -0.73
CA ILE A 138 -5.30 15.53 -0.42
C ILE A 138 -6.20 14.80 -1.42
N ALA A 139 -5.90 14.90 -2.72
CA ALA A 139 -6.66 14.24 -3.77
C ALA A 139 -6.62 12.72 -3.63
N MET A 140 -5.48 12.13 -3.24
CA MET A 140 -5.38 10.70 -2.98
C MET A 140 -6.27 10.28 -1.80
N VAL A 141 -6.23 11.01 -0.69
CA VAL A 141 -7.08 10.72 0.50
C VAL A 141 -8.57 10.85 0.15
N ALA A 142 -8.95 11.92 -0.54
CA ALA A 142 -10.32 12.14 -0.99
C ALA A 142 -10.79 11.03 -1.97
N GLY A 143 -9.90 10.62 -2.89
CA GLY A 143 -10.12 9.52 -3.82
C GLY A 143 -10.36 8.19 -3.11
N ILE A 144 -9.54 7.84 -2.12
CA ILE A 144 -9.75 6.66 -1.25
C ILE A 144 -11.12 6.74 -0.60
N ALA A 145 -11.45 7.84 0.08
CA ALA A 145 -12.72 7.99 0.79
C ALA A 145 -13.93 7.85 -0.15
N PHE A 146 -13.87 8.46 -1.33
CA PHE A 146 -14.94 8.39 -2.34
C PHE A 146 -15.11 6.99 -2.90
N THR A 147 -14.02 6.38 -3.39
CA THR A 147 -14.04 5.04 -3.99
C THR A 147 -14.41 3.97 -2.98
N TRP A 148 -13.95 4.07 -1.73
CA TRP A 148 -14.34 3.19 -0.63
C TRP A 148 -15.83 3.24 -0.35
N ARG A 149 -16.45 4.43 -0.37
CA ARG A 149 -17.91 4.58 -0.20
C ARG A 149 -18.65 3.88 -1.35
N LYS A 150 -18.21 4.05 -2.58
CA LYS A 150 -18.82 3.43 -3.77
C LYS A 150 -18.66 1.91 -3.77
N GLU A 151 -17.48 1.41 -3.44
CA GLU A 151 -17.20 -0.02 -3.29
C GLU A 151 -18.05 -0.63 -2.17
N SER A 152 -18.16 0.03 -1.01
CA SER A 152 -19.03 -0.39 0.10
C SER A 152 -20.50 -0.49 -0.31
N GLN A 153 -21.00 0.47 -1.08
CA GLN A 153 -22.37 0.45 -1.61
C GLN A 153 -22.58 -0.71 -2.58
N ALA A 154 -21.63 -0.95 -3.49
CA ALA A 154 -21.71 -2.04 -4.46
C ALA A 154 -21.70 -3.41 -3.76
N PHE A 155 -20.81 -3.60 -2.78
CA PHE A 155 -20.78 -4.79 -1.94
C PHE A 155 -22.11 -4.99 -1.19
N SER A 156 -22.65 -3.93 -0.58
CA SER A 156 -23.89 -4.01 0.18
C SER A 156 -25.09 -4.41 -0.68
N ARG A 157 -25.12 -3.99 -1.96
CA ARG A 157 -26.15 -4.41 -2.91
C ARG A 157 -26.06 -5.90 -3.22
N ARG A 158 -24.86 -6.42 -3.48
CA ARG A 158 -24.65 -7.86 -3.70
C ARG A 158 -24.99 -8.68 -2.46
N ALA A 159 -24.58 -8.23 -1.28
CA ALA A 159 -24.81 -8.96 -0.04
C ALA A 159 -26.29 -9.04 0.37
N ARG A 160 -27.16 -8.21 -0.23
CA ARG A 160 -28.61 -8.18 0.00
C ARG A 160 -29.44 -8.84 -1.11
N ALA A 161 -28.81 -9.16 -2.24
CA ALA A 161 -29.43 -9.87 -3.36
C ALA A 161 -29.34 -11.38 -3.13
#